data_AF-A0AAE5H052-F1
#
_entry.id   AF-A0AAE5H052-F1
#
_cell.length_a   1.000
_cell.length_b   1.000
_cell.length_c   1.000
_cell.angle_alpha   90.00
_cell.angle_beta   90.00
_cell.angle_gamma   90.00
#
_symmetry.space_group_name_H-M   'P 1'
#
loop_
_entity.id
_entity.type
_entity.pdbx_description
1 polymer ?
#
loop_
_entity_poly.entity_id
_entity_poly.type
_entity_poly.pdbx_seq_one_letter_code
_entity_poly.pdbx_strand_id
1 'polypeptide(L)'
;MLEITKTLKEISKVLNFHEEWEQEYFDWKLYRNKDSIICDVLDSDETVLHKIEIQYDEDMDTQTILLDMIDTLYNNNINWMNKFINGTKAFNSRKIKSLANHKDKNNQDKVDKIVEDLIVRYKTDYKMKSDLYLYKRIVSDLYTVLDKSCPNWYCVRLTRFLIRKLNEFGYDDVNISCVLNTITIEYQGNETSILTTSKTRKDELLESVMNEIRGVK
;
A
#
# COMPACT_ATOMS: atom_id res chain seq x y z
N MET A 1 -12.71 19.82 15.92
CA MET A 1 -12.24 20.66 14.77
C MET A 1 -10.77 21.13 14.91
N LEU A 2 -10.34 21.66 16.07
CA LEU A 2 -8.94 22.08 16.28
C LEU A 2 -7.94 20.91 16.28
N GLU A 3 -8.38 19.74 16.74
CA GLU A 3 -7.54 18.56 16.90
C GLU A 3 -7.11 17.94 15.56
N ILE A 4 -8.05 17.65 14.65
CA ILE A 4 -7.69 17.12 13.32
C ILE A 4 -6.78 18.09 12.55
N THR A 5 -7.03 19.40 12.62
CA THR A 5 -6.17 20.41 11.97
C THR A 5 -4.74 20.35 12.51
N LYS A 6 -4.58 20.08 13.81
CA LYS A 6 -3.27 19.90 14.43
C LYS A 6 -2.61 18.60 13.94
N THR A 7 -3.34 17.49 13.93
CA THR A 7 -2.88 16.19 13.40
C THR A 7 -2.38 16.32 11.96
N LEU A 8 -3.16 16.95 11.07
CA LEU A 8 -2.78 17.15 9.67
C LEU A 8 -1.53 18.02 9.51
N LYS A 9 -1.37 19.05 10.35
CA LYS A 9 -0.15 19.88 10.38
C LYS A 9 1.07 19.09 10.84
N GLU A 10 0.92 18.23 11.84
CA GLU A 10 2.01 17.38 12.34
C GLU A 10 2.45 16.38 11.28
N ILE A 11 1.52 15.71 10.60
CA ILE A 11 1.82 14.84 9.46
C ILE A 11 2.53 15.61 8.36
N SER A 12 1.99 16.77 7.94
CA SER A 12 2.60 17.61 6.90
C SER A 12 4.03 18.01 7.28
N LYS A 13 4.28 18.35 8.55
CA LYS A 13 5.61 18.74 9.02
C LYS A 13 6.63 17.60 8.88
N VAL A 14 6.22 16.36 9.16
CA VAL A 14 7.11 15.19 9.04
C VAL A 14 7.34 14.84 7.57
N LEU A 15 6.31 14.92 6.73
CA LEU A 15 6.41 14.68 5.29
C LEU A 15 7.36 15.66 4.59
N ASN A 16 7.27 16.95 4.94
CA ASN A 16 8.11 18.01 4.37
C ASN A 16 9.45 18.19 5.11
N PHE A 17 9.83 17.25 5.98
CA PHE A 17 11.15 17.29 6.61
C PHE A 17 12.15 16.60 5.70
N HIS A 18 12.94 17.41 5.00
CA HIS A 18 13.98 16.95 4.07
C HIS A 18 15.37 17.30 4.58
N GLU A 19 16.30 16.36 4.43
CA GLU A 19 17.72 16.61 4.73
C GLU A 19 18.38 17.33 3.54
N GLU A 20 19.41 18.14 3.81
CA GLU A 20 20.06 18.98 2.77
C GLU A 20 20.64 18.19 1.60
N TRP A 21 20.89 16.89 1.77
CA TRP A 21 21.41 16.00 0.72
C TRP A 21 20.32 15.28 -0.08
N GLU A 22 19.03 15.39 0.30
CA GLU A 22 17.93 14.82 -0.46
C GLU A 22 17.72 15.63 -1.75
N GLN A 23 18.15 15.06 -2.88
CA GLN A 23 18.08 15.74 -4.19
C GLN A 23 16.71 15.64 -4.87
N GLU A 24 15.89 14.67 -4.45
CA GLU A 24 14.54 14.52 -4.95
C GLU A 24 13.62 14.36 -3.74
N TYR A 25 12.68 15.29 -3.58
CA TYR A 25 11.61 15.21 -2.60
C TYR A 25 10.30 15.73 -3.20
N PHE A 26 9.19 15.43 -2.53
CA PHE A 26 7.90 16.02 -2.85
C PHE A 26 7.55 17.03 -1.78
N ASP A 27 6.83 18.07 -2.17
CA ASP A 27 6.16 18.94 -1.22
C ASP A 27 4.75 18.39 -0.94
N TRP A 28 4.32 18.48 0.31
CA TRP A 28 3.08 17.86 0.78
C TRP A 28 2.18 18.87 1.44
N LYS A 29 0.91 18.89 1.04
CA LYS A 29 -0.10 19.75 1.65
C LYS A 29 -1.32 18.96 2.07
N LEU A 30 -1.53 18.85 3.38
CA LEU A 30 -2.70 18.18 3.95
C LEU A 30 -3.68 19.19 4.51
N TYR A 31 -4.95 19.03 4.17
CA TYR A 31 -6.03 19.86 4.69
C TYR A 31 -7.35 19.10 4.71
N ARG A 32 -8.22 19.50 5.63
CA ARG A 32 -9.60 19.04 5.65
C ARG A 32 -10.44 19.86 4.67
N ASN A 33 -11.22 19.18 3.85
CA ASN A 33 -12.23 19.76 2.97
C ASN A 33 -13.59 19.12 3.24
N LYS A 34 -14.43 19.80 4.04
CA LYS A 34 -15.74 19.29 4.49
C LYS A 34 -15.65 17.90 5.15
N ASP A 35 -16.07 16.88 4.41
CA ASP A 35 -16.17 15.48 4.82
C ASP A 35 -15.01 14.64 4.26
N SER A 36 -13.98 15.29 3.72
CA SER A 36 -12.77 14.63 3.22
C SER A 36 -11.51 15.22 3.84
N ILE A 37 -10.47 14.40 3.96
CA ILE A 37 -9.08 14.86 4.11
C ILE A 37 -8.42 14.75 2.73
N ILE A 38 -7.79 15.84 2.30
CA ILE A 38 -7.06 15.92 1.05
C ILE A 38 -5.57 16.03 1.35
N CYS A 39 -4.79 15.23 0.63
CA CYS A 39 -3.34 15.31 0.59
C CYS A 39 -2.90 15.57 -0.85
N ASP A 40 -2.43 16.79 -1.10
CA ASP A 40 -1.82 17.17 -2.38
C ASP A 40 -0.31 16.86 -2.31
N VAL A 41 0.17 16.09 -3.29
CA VAL A 41 1.59 15.80 -3.54
C VAL A 41 2.04 16.71 -4.67
N LEU A 42 3.03 17.53 -4.39
CA LEU A 42 3.48 18.64 -5.23
C LEU A 42 4.91 18.36 -5.73
N ASP A 43 5.19 18.84 -6.94
CA ASP A 43 6.56 18.98 -7.45
C ASP A 43 7.21 20.27 -6.94
N SER A 44 8.50 20.46 -7.21
CA SER A 44 9.29 21.63 -6.78
C SER A 44 8.69 22.98 -7.18
N ASP A 45 7.88 23.01 -8.24
CA ASP A 45 7.23 24.20 -8.78
C ASP A 45 5.77 24.37 -8.26
N GLU A 46 5.45 23.77 -7.12
CA GLU A 46 4.09 23.75 -6.51
C GLU A 46 2.99 23.15 -7.41
N THR A 47 3.38 22.38 -8.43
CA THR A 47 2.42 21.72 -9.32
C THR A 47 1.92 20.43 -8.67
N VAL A 48 0.61 20.25 -8.58
CA VAL A 48 -0.02 19.02 -8.05
C VAL A 48 0.27 17.84 -8.97
N LEU A 49 1.20 16.98 -8.55
CA LEU A 49 1.50 15.70 -9.20
C LEU A 49 0.40 14.68 -8.93
N HIS A 50 -0.10 14.65 -7.70
CA HIS A 50 -1.14 13.74 -7.29
C HIS A 50 -1.98 14.29 -6.15
N LYS A 51 -3.24 13.86 -6.10
CA LYS A 51 -4.18 14.19 -5.03
C LYS A 51 -4.73 12.89 -4.45
N ILE A 52 -4.55 12.72 -3.15
CA ILE A 52 -5.14 11.64 -2.37
C ILE A 52 -6.31 12.23 -1.59
N GLU A 53 -7.47 11.59 -1.68
CA GLU A 53 -8.67 11.98 -0.95
C GLU A 53 -9.17 10.78 -0.15
N ILE A 54 -9.34 10.99 1.15
CA ILE A 54 -9.92 9.99 2.07
C ILE A 54 -11.13 10.61 2.77
N GLN A 55 -12.09 9.75 3.12
CA GLN A 55 -13.25 10.16 3.91
C GLN A 55 -12.81 10.60 5.30
N TYR A 56 -13.30 11.74 5.78
CA TYR A 56 -13.06 12.21 7.14
C TYR A 56 -14.04 11.56 8.12
N ASP A 57 -13.50 11.13 9.27
CA ASP A 57 -14.24 10.75 10.47
C ASP A 57 -13.67 11.52 11.69
N GLU A 58 -14.51 11.82 12.69
CA GLU A 58 -14.13 12.62 13.85
C GLU A 58 -13.09 11.95 14.74
N ASP A 59 -13.07 10.62 14.77
CA ASP A 59 -12.16 9.82 15.60
C ASP A 59 -10.85 9.43 14.88
N MET A 60 -10.57 10.02 13.71
CA MET A 60 -9.36 9.74 12.96
C MET A 60 -8.10 10.25 13.65
N ASP A 61 -7.18 9.33 13.95
CA ASP A 61 -5.83 9.62 14.43
C ASP A 61 -4.79 9.59 13.29
N THR A 62 -3.55 9.96 13.60
CA THR A 62 -2.43 9.96 12.64
C THR A 62 -2.28 8.62 11.92
N GLN A 63 -2.40 7.52 12.66
CA GLN A 63 -2.24 6.17 12.10
C GLN A 63 -3.33 5.86 11.08
N THR A 64 -4.59 6.17 11.41
CA THR A 64 -5.76 5.91 10.57
C THR A 64 -5.68 6.71 9.28
N ILE A 65 -5.36 8.01 9.37
CA ILE A 65 -5.21 8.91 8.21
C ILE A 65 -4.17 8.37 7.23
N LEU A 66 -2.97 8.03 7.73
CA LEU A 66 -1.87 7.56 6.90
C LEU A 66 -2.17 6.20 6.26
N LEU A 67 -2.76 5.27 7.01
CA LEU A 67 -3.15 3.96 6.48
C LEU A 67 -4.24 4.08 5.41
N ASP A 68 -5.24 4.93 5.61
CA ASP A 68 -6.31 5.14 4.63
C ASP A 68 -5.79 5.80 3.35
N MET A 69 -4.83 6.73 3.45
CA MET A 69 -4.15 7.30 2.28
C MET A 69 -3.39 6.23 1.49
N ILE A 70 -2.66 5.37 2.20
CA ILE A 70 -1.91 4.26 1.60
C ILE A 70 -2.87 3.27 0.92
N ASP A 71 -3.91 2.83 1.62
CA ASP A 71 -4.90 1.89 1.09
C ASP A 71 -5.62 2.47 -0.14
N THR A 72 -5.90 3.79 -0.14
CA THR A 72 -6.46 4.51 -1.28
C THR A 72 -5.53 4.46 -2.50
N LEU A 73 -4.23 4.73 -2.34
CA LEU A 73 -3.24 4.62 -3.41
C LEU A 73 -3.12 3.18 -3.94
N TYR A 74 -3.17 2.18 -3.07
CA TYR A 74 -3.13 0.79 -3.51
C TYR A 74 -4.35 0.42 -4.34
N ASN A 75 -5.54 0.74 -3.85
CA ASN A 75 -6.80 0.38 -4.48
C ASN A 75 -7.02 1.15 -5.80
N ASN A 76 -6.73 2.44 -5.82
CA ASN A 76 -7.06 3.31 -6.95
C ASN A 76 -5.96 3.43 -8.00
N ASN A 77 -4.70 3.10 -7.67
CA ASN A 77 -3.56 3.33 -8.56
C ASN A 77 -2.69 2.07 -8.72
N ILE A 78 -2.09 1.59 -7.64
CA ILE A 78 -0.99 0.61 -7.70
C ILE A 78 -1.48 -0.78 -8.17
N ASN A 79 -2.59 -1.27 -7.62
CA ASN A 79 -3.02 -2.66 -7.83
C ASN A 79 -3.41 -2.95 -9.28
N TRP A 80 -4.21 -2.06 -9.89
CA TRP A 80 -4.67 -2.26 -11.26
C TRP A 80 -3.54 -2.01 -12.27
N MET A 81 -2.62 -1.08 -12.00
CA MET A 81 -1.42 -0.86 -12.84
C MET A 81 -0.53 -2.10 -12.84
N ASN A 82 -0.23 -2.66 -11.66
CA ASN A 82 0.51 -3.92 -11.56
C ASN A 82 -0.19 -5.05 -12.34
N LYS A 83 -1.51 -5.16 -12.20
CA LYS A 83 -2.30 -6.16 -12.94
C LYS A 83 -2.17 -5.96 -14.46
N PHE A 84 -2.24 -4.72 -14.94
CA PHE A 84 -2.07 -4.40 -16.35
C PHE A 84 -0.68 -4.78 -16.86
N ILE A 85 0.37 -4.35 -16.16
CA ILE A 85 1.78 -4.58 -16.51
C ILE A 85 2.09 -6.07 -16.56
N ASN A 86 1.68 -6.83 -15.54
CA ASN A 86 1.88 -8.27 -15.48
C ASN A 86 1.11 -8.99 -16.61
N GLY A 87 -0.05 -8.47 -17.01
CA GLY A 87 -0.83 -8.98 -18.14
C GLY A 87 -0.24 -8.69 -19.52
N THR A 88 0.67 -7.72 -19.65
CA THR A 88 1.22 -7.26 -20.95
C THR A 88 1.98 -8.38 -21.66
N LYS A 89 2.75 -9.22 -20.95
CA LYS A 89 3.50 -10.33 -21.56
C LYS A 89 2.57 -11.33 -22.26
N ALA A 90 1.50 -11.75 -21.59
CA ALA A 90 0.53 -12.69 -22.14
C ALA A 90 -0.27 -12.07 -23.30
N PHE A 91 -0.63 -10.79 -23.19
CA PHE A 91 -1.28 -10.04 -24.27
C PHE A 91 -0.40 -10.01 -25.54
N ASN A 92 0.87 -9.63 -25.40
CA ASN A 92 1.81 -9.53 -26.52
C ASN A 92 1.99 -10.88 -27.21
N SER A 93 2.17 -11.97 -26.43
CA SER A 93 2.29 -13.32 -26.98
C SER A 93 1.09 -13.71 -27.86
N ARG A 94 -0.14 -13.45 -27.40
CA ARG A 94 -1.36 -13.72 -28.19
C ARG A 94 -1.42 -12.88 -29.46
N LYS A 95 -1.08 -11.59 -29.38
CA LYS A 95 -1.11 -10.68 -30.52
C LYS A 95 -0.05 -11.02 -31.57
N ILE A 96 1.17 -11.38 -31.15
CA ILE A 96 2.24 -11.82 -32.07
C ILE A 96 1.82 -13.10 -32.83
N LYS A 97 1.22 -14.07 -32.15
CA LYS A 97 0.67 -15.28 -32.82
C LYS A 97 -0.40 -14.92 -33.85
N SER A 98 -1.32 -14.02 -33.48
CA SER A 98 -2.35 -13.52 -34.38
C SER A 98 -1.77 -12.77 -35.58
N LEU A 99 -0.71 -11.98 -35.36
CA LEU A 99 -0.02 -11.21 -36.38
C LEU A 99 0.64 -12.14 -37.40
N ALA A 100 1.37 -13.16 -36.95
CA ALA A 100 1.98 -14.16 -37.84
C ALA A 100 0.92 -14.84 -38.72
N ASN A 101 -0.16 -15.34 -38.11
CA ASN A 101 -1.26 -16.00 -38.83
C ASN A 101 -1.93 -15.13 -39.90
N HIS A 102 -2.09 -13.82 -39.65
CA HIS A 102 -2.72 -12.92 -40.62
C HIS A 102 -1.75 -12.41 -41.69
N LYS A 103 -0.47 -12.29 -41.33
CA LYS A 103 0.61 -11.98 -42.27
C LYS A 103 0.76 -13.10 -43.30
N ASP A 104 0.75 -14.36 -42.89
CA ASP A 104 0.84 -15.52 -43.79
C ASP A 104 -0.35 -15.60 -44.77
N LYS A 105 -1.49 -15.00 -44.40
CA LYS A 105 -2.70 -14.92 -45.22
C LYS A 105 -2.79 -13.64 -46.07
N ASN A 106 -1.73 -12.81 -46.09
CA ASN A 106 -1.69 -11.51 -46.77
C ASN A 106 -2.86 -10.57 -46.40
N ASN A 107 -3.34 -10.64 -45.16
CA ASN A 107 -4.43 -9.77 -44.69
C ASN A 107 -3.85 -8.53 -44.00
N GLN A 108 -3.44 -7.54 -44.80
CA GLN A 108 -2.71 -6.36 -44.32
C GLN A 108 -3.53 -5.52 -43.32
N ASP A 109 -4.82 -5.31 -43.58
CA ASP A 109 -5.70 -4.55 -42.68
C ASP A 109 -5.71 -5.10 -41.24
N LYS A 110 -5.69 -6.44 -41.10
CA LYS A 110 -5.63 -7.09 -39.79
C LYS A 110 -4.24 -7.01 -39.17
N VAL A 111 -3.19 -7.08 -39.98
CA VAL A 111 -1.81 -6.90 -39.51
C VAL A 111 -1.64 -5.50 -38.93
N ASP A 112 -2.07 -4.47 -39.64
CA ASP A 112 -1.93 -3.07 -39.22
C ASP A 112 -2.66 -2.80 -37.91
N LYS A 113 -3.90 -3.29 -37.77
CA LYS A 113 -4.66 -3.20 -36.49
C LYS A 113 -3.93 -3.87 -35.33
N ILE A 114 -3.32 -5.04 -35.55
CA ILE A 114 -2.60 -5.74 -34.48
C ILE A 114 -1.32 -4.99 -34.11
N VAL A 115 -0.62 -4.39 -35.09
CA VAL A 115 0.56 -3.56 -34.84
C VAL A 115 0.17 -2.32 -34.03
N GLU A 116 -0.92 -1.65 -34.37
CA GLU A 116 -1.43 -0.50 -33.62
C GLU A 116 -1.76 -0.88 -32.17
N ASP A 117 -2.47 -1.99 -31.95
CA ASP A 117 -2.76 -2.51 -30.61
C ASP A 117 -1.48 -2.74 -29.78
N LEU A 118 -0.43 -3.30 -30.40
CA LEU A 118 0.85 -3.55 -29.75
C LEU A 118 1.57 -2.24 -29.40
N ILE A 119 1.56 -1.25 -30.29
CA ILE A 119 2.16 0.07 -30.06
C ILE A 119 1.43 0.80 -28.92
N VAL A 120 0.10 0.83 -28.96
CA VAL A 120 -0.71 1.43 -27.90
C VAL A 120 -0.41 0.74 -26.57
N ARG A 121 -0.44 -0.59 -26.54
CA ARG A 121 -0.12 -1.36 -25.33
C ARG A 121 1.26 -1.02 -24.77
N TYR A 122 2.28 -0.94 -25.63
CA TYR A 122 3.64 -0.61 -25.23
C TYR A 122 3.74 0.78 -24.60
N LYS A 123 3.16 1.81 -25.25
CA LYS A 123 3.14 3.19 -24.72
C LYS A 123 2.43 3.26 -23.37
N THR A 124 1.30 2.56 -23.24
CA THR A 124 0.54 2.49 -21.98
C THR A 124 1.32 1.77 -20.88
N ASP A 125 1.94 0.62 -21.18
CA ASP A 125 2.75 -0.15 -20.23
C ASP A 125 3.95 0.67 -19.72
N TYR A 126 4.63 1.38 -20.63
CA TYR A 126 5.74 2.25 -20.29
C TYR A 126 5.30 3.39 -19.35
N LYS A 127 4.22 4.09 -19.68
CA LYS A 127 3.66 5.13 -18.83
C LYS A 127 3.27 4.58 -17.45
N MET A 128 2.55 3.45 -17.40
CA MET A 128 2.13 2.85 -16.14
C MET A 128 3.29 2.42 -15.25
N LYS A 129 4.41 1.98 -15.82
CA LYS A 129 5.62 1.68 -15.04
C LYS A 129 6.20 2.93 -14.38
N SER A 130 6.21 4.05 -15.11
CA SER A 130 6.63 5.35 -14.58
C SER A 130 5.69 5.82 -13.46
N ASP A 131 4.38 5.81 -13.71
CA ASP A 131 3.37 6.22 -12.73
C ASP A 131 3.41 5.31 -11.48
N LEU A 132 3.59 4.00 -11.67
CA LEU A 132 3.74 3.03 -10.58
C LEU A 132 4.97 3.31 -9.70
N TYR A 133 6.08 3.74 -10.30
CA TYR A 133 7.27 4.14 -9.54
C TYR A 133 6.97 5.35 -8.67
N LEU A 134 6.32 6.38 -9.23
CA LEU A 134 5.86 7.57 -8.49
C LEU A 134 4.98 7.17 -7.29
N TYR A 135 3.93 6.38 -7.51
CA TYR A 135 3.03 5.99 -6.42
C TYR A 135 3.70 5.15 -5.34
N LYS A 136 4.63 4.27 -5.70
CA LYS A 136 5.40 3.51 -4.71
C LYS A 136 6.29 4.41 -3.85
N ARG A 137 6.84 5.47 -4.43
CA ARG A 137 7.62 6.47 -3.69
C ARG A 137 6.74 7.25 -2.72
N ILE A 138 5.59 7.74 -3.18
CA ILE A 138 4.58 8.38 -2.32
C ILE A 138 4.19 7.47 -1.14
N VAL A 139 3.91 6.19 -1.39
CA VAL A 139 3.60 5.21 -0.33
C VAL A 139 4.78 5.02 0.63
N SER A 140 6.02 5.03 0.13
CA SER A 140 7.23 4.92 0.96
C SER A 140 7.35 6.09 1.93
N ASP A 141 7.05 7.30 1.48
CA ASP A 141 7.10 8.50 2.33
C ASP A 141 6.02 8.46 3.41
N LEU A 142 4.80 8.03 3.06
CA LEU A 142 3.72 7.82 4.02
C LEU A 142 4.06 6.77 5.08
N TYR A 143 4.69 5.64 4.69
CA TYR A 143 5.17 4.65 5.65
C TYR A 143 6.29 5.20 6.55
N THR A 144 7.19 6.02 6.00
CA THR A 144 8.25 6.66 6.78
C THR A 144 7.68 7.56 7.87
N VAL A 145 6.64 8.33 7.55
CA VAL A 145 5.94 9.16 8.54
C VAL A 145 5.23 8.28 9.57
N LEU A 146 4.57 7.21 9.12
CA LEU A 146 3.87 6.27 10.00
C LEU A 146 4.82 5.63 11.01
N ASP A 147 6.01 5.21 10.58
CA ASP A 147 7.06 4.67 11.44
C ASP A 147 7.58 5.70 12.46
N LYS A 148 7.74 6.97 12.05
CA LYS A 148 8.20 8.07 12.93
C LYS A 148 7.12 8.52 13.93
N SER A 149 5.89 8.70 13.47
CA SER A 149 4.79 9.30 14.24
C SER A 149 4.00 8.29 15.06
N CYS A 150 3.97 7.02 14.65
CA CYS A 150 3.24 5.96 15.35
C CYS A 150 4.15 4.74 15.58
N PRO A 151 5.17 4.85 16.46
CA PRO A 151 6.02 3.71 16.79
C PRO A 151 5.16 2.52 17.25
N ASN A 152 5.40 1.34 16.68
CA ASN A 152 4.64 0.09 16.89
C ASN A 152 3.33 -0.07 16.09
N TRP A 153 2.96 0.84 15.19
CA TRP A 153 1.72 0.71 14.38
C TRP A 153 1.63 -0.65 13.68
N TYR A 154 2.76 -1.18 13.19
CA TYR A 154 2.79 -2.45 12.47
C TYR A 154 2.50 -3.63 13.39
N CYS A 155 3.09 -3.66 14.58
CA CYS A 155 2.84 -4.68 15.60
C CYS A 155 1.37 -4.64 16.08
N VAL A 156 0.80 -3.45 16.26
CA VAL A 156 -0.64 -3.28 16.56
C VAL A 156 -1.50 -3.82 15.41
N ARG A 157 -1.13 -3.53 14.16
CA ARG A 157 -1.85 -4.04 12.98
C ARG A 157 -1.79 -5.57 12.88
N LEU A 158 -0.64 -6.17 13.16
CA LEU A 158 -0.46 -7.62 13.20
C LEU A 158 -1.27 -8.26 14.33
N THR A 159 -1.32 -7.63 15.50
CA THR A 159 -2.13 -8.07 16.64
C THR A 159 -3.61 -8.13 16.28
N ARG A 160 -4.16 -7.05 15.70
CA ARG A 160 -5.57 -7.03 15.23
C ARG A 160 -5.84 -8.11 14.18
N PHE A 161 -4.89 -8.35 13.28
CA PHE A 161 -5.01 -9.42 12.28
C PHE A 161 -5.06 -10.81 12.94
N LEU A 162 -4.19 -11.07 13.90
CA LEU A 162 -4.15 -12.35 14.63
C LEU A 162 -5.43 -12.58 15.42
N ILE A 163 -5.88 -11.61 16.22
CA ILE A 163 -7.13 -11.71 17.00
C ILE A 163 -8.30 -12.09 16.08
N ARG A 164 -8.47 -11.38 14.96
CA ARG A 164 -9.54 -11.69 14.00
C ARG A 164 -9.43 -13.12 13.47
N LYS A 165 -8.23 -13.58 13.10
CA LYS A 165 -8.02 -14.90 12.52
C LYS A 165 -8.19 -16.04 13.52
N LEU A 166 -7.76 -15.85 14.76
CA LEU A 166 -7.94 -16.83 15.82
C LEU A 166 -9.41 -16.99 16.19
N ASN A 167 -10.16 -15.89 16.28
CA ASN A 167 -11.61 -15.94 16.48
C ASN A 167 -12.32 -16.67 15.30
N GLU A 168 -11.89 -16.43 14.05
CA GLU A 168 -12.41 -17.19 12.89
C GLU A 168 -12.15 -18.70 12.99
N PHE A 169 -11.10 -19.11 13.71
CA PHE A 169 -10.75 -20.51 13.97
C PHE A 169 -11.35 -21.06 15.28
N GLY A 170 -12.06 -20.25 16.06
CA GLY A 170 -12.69 -20.65 17.32
C GLY A 170 -11.74 -20.68 18.53
N TYR A 171 -10.65 -19.91 18.50
CA TYR A 171 -9.75 -19.71 19.64
C TYR A 171 -10.06 -18.39 20.33
N ASP A 172 -11.14 -18.37 21.11
CA ASP A 172 -11.67 -17.15 21.75
C ASP A 172 -10.99 -16.83 23.10
N ASP A 173 -10.22 -17.79 23.64
CA ASP A 173 -9.51 -17.75 24.92
C ASP A 173 -8.01 -17.42 24.77
N VAL A 174 -7.60 -16.88 23.62
CA VAL A 174 -6.23 -16.43 23.38
C VAL A 174 -6.10 -14.94 23.72
N ASN A 175 -5.26 -14.62 24.69
CA ASN A 175 -4.88 -13.24 24.97
C ASN A 175 -3.72 -12.85 24.06
N ILE A 176 -3.89 -11.78 23.27
CA ILE A 176 -2.81 -11.23 22.44
C ILE A 176 -2.58 -9.78 22.85
N SER A 177 -1.33 -9.44 23.12
CA SER A 177 -0.89 -8.06 23.37
C SER A 177 0.33 -7.71 22.53
N CYS A 178 0.60 -6.40 22.37
CA CYS A 178 1.78 -5.91 21.68
C CYS A 178 2.45 -4.81 22.51
N VAL A 179 3.76 -4.96 22.74
CA VAL A 179 4.61 -3.97 23.40
C VAL A 179 5.94 -3.89 22.64
N LEU A 180 6.35 -2.68 22.23
CA LEU A 180 7.67 -2.42 21.64
C LEU A 180 8.07 -3.44 20.54
N ASN A 181 7.19 -3.60 19.54
CA ASN A 181 7.30 -4.55 18.43
C ASN A 181 7.27 -6.04 18.81
N THR A 182 7.02 -6.40 20.06
CA THR A 182 6.87 -7.79 20.49
C THR A 182 5.39 -8.10 20.66
N ILE A 183 4.92 -9.14 19.97
CA ILE A 183 3.58 -9.69 20.17
C ILE A 183 3.69 -10.79 21.21
N THR A 184 2.94 -10.66 22.31
CA THR A 184 2.84 -11.67 23.36
C THR A 184 1.50 -12.38 23.21
N ILE A 185 1.54 -13.70 23.26
CA ILE A 185 0.39 -14.58 23.07
C ILE A 185 0.33 -15.48 24.29
N GLU A 186 -0.78 -15.43 24.99
CA GLU A 186 -1.04 -16.28 26.14
C GLU A 186 -2.24 -17.19 25.82
N TYR A 187 -2.03 -18.49 25.95
CA TYR A 187 -3.03 -19.52 25.72
C TYR A 187 -2.88 -20.65 26.72
N GLN A 188 -3.95 -20.95 27.47
CA GLN A 188 -3.98 -22.02 28.48
C GLN A 188 -2.81 -21.98 29.49
N GLY A 189 -2.37 -20.77 29.87
CA GLY A 189 -1.27 -20.55 30.81
C GLY A 189 0.14 -20.66 30.21
N ASN A 190 0.26 -20.93 28.91
CA ASN A 190 1.53 -20.82 28.19
C ASN A 190 1.65 -19.45 27.53
N GLU A 191 2.80 -18.81 27.69
CA GLU A 191 3.11 -17.52 27.09
C GLU A 191 4.19 -17.69 26.01
N THR A 192 3.94 -17.12 24.83
CA THR A 192 4.92 -17.04 23.74
C THR A 192 5.06 -15.60 23.29
N SER A 193 6.31 -15.16 23.14
CA SER A 193 6.65 -13.82 22.64
C SER A 193 7.29 -13.91 21.27
N ILE A 194 6.78 -13.13 20.32
CA ILE A 194 7.28 -13.08 18.94
C ILE A 194 7.71 -11.65 18.64
N LEU A 195 9.00 -11.47 18.33
CA LEU A 195 9.51 -10.19 17.85
C LEU A 195 9.03 -9.95 16.41
N THR A 196 8.42 -8.80 16.17
CA THR A 196 7.95 -8.39 14.87
C THR A 196 8.77 -7.24 14.31
N THR A 197 8.86 -7.19 13.00
CA THR A 197 9.45 -6.07 12.26
C THR A 197 8.51 -5.69 11.14
N SER A 198 8.71 -4.54 10.49
CA SER A 198 7.95 -4.17 9.27
C SER A 198 8.04 -5.20 8.13
N LYS A 199 8.97 -6.15 8.22
CA LYS A 199 9.14 -7.26 7.25
C LYS A 199 8.39 -8.54 7.64
N THR A 200 7.86 -8.65 8.86
CA THR A 200 7.17 -9.86 9.31
C THR A 200 5.91 -10.09 8.48
N ARG A 201 5.82 -11.23 7.79
CA ARG A 201 4.66 -11.57 6.95
C ARG A 201 3.51 -12.11 7.80
N LYS A 202 2.30 -11.67 7.50
CA LYS A 202 1.07 -12.05 8.22
C LYS A 202 0.83 -13.55 8.25
N ASP A 203 1.05 -14.24 7.12
CA ASP A 203 0.78 -15.67 7.01
C ASP A 203 1.80 -16.51 7.80
N GLU A 204 3.08 -16.14 7.72
CA GLU A 204 4.17 -16.78 8.48
C GLU A 204 3.98 -16.57 9.99
N LEU A 205 3.56 -15.37 10.39
CA LEU A 205 3.22 -15.08 11.78
C LEU A 205 2.05 -15.94 12.24
N LEU A 206 0.95 -15.98 11.49
CA LEU A 206 -0.23 -16.79 11.84
C LEU A 206 0.13 -18.28 11.96
N GLU A 207 0.94 -18.80 11.04
CA GLU A 207 1.41 -20.18 11.09
C GLU A 207 2.23 -20.46 12.36
N SER A 208 3.17 -19.57 12.70
CA SER A 208 3.96 -19.67 13.93
C SER A 208 3.05 -19.72 15.17
N VAL A 209 2.07 -18.80 15.26
CA VAL A 209 1.12 -18.73 16.37
C VAL A 209 0.28 -20.00 16.46
N MET A 210 -0.23 -20.49 15.34
CA MET A 210 -1.06 -21.69 15.29
C MET A 210 -0.28 -22.95 15.69
N ASN A 211 1.00 -23.03 15.37
CA ASN A 211 1.84 -24.15 15.78
C ASN A 211 2.05 -24.19 17.29
N GLU A 212 2.28 -23.04 17.93
CA GLU A 212 2.38 -22.93 19.39
C GLU A 212 1.07 -23.35 20.07
N ILE A 213 -0.06 -22.80 19.63
CA ILE A 213 -1.39 -23.15 20.17
C ILE A 213 -1.69 -24.65 20.03
N ARG A 214 -1.31 -25.26 18.90
CA ARG A 214 -1.50 -26.70 18.67
C ARG A 214 -0.56 -27.57 19.50
N GLY A 215 0.65 -27.10 19.79
CA GLY A 215 1.65 -27.81 20.58
C GLY A 215 1.31 -27.89 22.08
N VAL A 216 0.37 -27.08 22.55
CA VAL A 216 -0.14 -27.09 23.94
C VAL A 216 -1.18 -28.20 24.19
N LYS A 217 -1.65 -28.89 23.15
CA LYS A 217 -2.63 -30.00 23.27
C LYS A 217 -2.04 -31.32 23.76
#